data_AF-E9HRU5-F1
#
_entry.id   AF-E9HRU5-F1
#
_cell.length_a   1.000
_cell.length_b   1.000
_cell.length_c   1.000
_cell.angle_alpha   90.00
_cell.angle_beta   90.00
_cell.angle_gamma   90.00
#
_symmetry.space_group_name_H-M   'P 1'
#
loop_
_entity.id
_entity.type
_entity.pdbx_description
1 polymer ?
#
loop_
_entity_poly.entity_id
_entity_poly.type
_entity_poly.pdbx_seq_one_letter_code
_entity_poly.pdbx_strand_id
1 'polypeptide(L)'
;MAFQSEVVAIAGRAGLVGTAGQVGSAGHYIPNTRPALVDFAYLICKNNSLMICGNIVKERLTHEMRSNLQQKAYRYLRFTKIKGYFSISDNSDLQTGVAAMLSLSGVGKVKPNILMMGYKNDWATCDRNLLDQYVLTIHSGFEMNVAVAILRLKEGLDCSEVLADVDDAILKASNKKTKGKKETLEIPALGNETPDRFTASTDTETQTEISTKDQSFEPDKKKKKAERNHPFRDTTGKPLPKSVLNNIILFQSKQKKNTIDVWWLSDDGGLTLLLPVIINNRSNWSATKLRVFCTASGVNELEKDHRGMTILLSKFRIDYSDLVIINDADEAPKEKTKKWFNGIAQPLLKPGTNGPLLTKEELEVFQYKTDRYLRLRELLLDHCSDSNLVVMTLPITRKGDFSAPLYMAWLEALTANMPPFMLVRGNQTSVLIFYS
;
A
#
# COMPACT_ATOMS: atom_id res chain seq x y z
N MET A 1 -2.13 14.62 16.15
CA MET A 1 -2.93 13.38 16.14
C MET A 1 -1.98 12.19 16.28
N ALA A 2 -1.99 11.50 17.43
CA ALA A 2 -1.06 10.40 17.72
C ALA A 2 -1.74 9.05 17.44
N PHE A 3 -1.73 8.62 16.18
CA PHE A 3 -2.23 7.31 15.79
C PHE A 3 -1.07 6.32 15.63
N GLN A 4 -1.19 5.13 16.22
CA GLN A 4 -0.30 4.00 16.00
C GLN A 4 -0.97 3.05 14.98
N SER A 5 -0.56 3.16 13.71
CA SER A 5 -1.06 2.35 12.59
C SER A 5 -0.21 1.08 12.44
N GLU A 6 -0.64 -0.01 13.05
CA GLU A 6 0.05 -1.30 12.97
C GLU A 6 -0.40 -2.08 11.72
N VAL A 7 0.33 -1.90 10.62
CA VAL A 7 -0.04 -2.47 9.32
C VAL A 7 0.66 -3.81 9.09
N VAL A 8 -0.11 -4.87 8.90
CA VAL A 8 0.35 -6.05 8.17
C VAL A 8 0.18 -5.77 6.69
N ALA A 9 1.28 -5.50 6.01
CA ALA A 9 1.34 -5.43 4.57
C ALA A 9 1.60 -6.84 4.03
N ILE A 10 0.60 -7.45 3.40
CA ILE A 10 0.78 -8.74 2.74
C ILE A 10 1.49 -8.50 1.42
N ALA A 11 2.80 -8.74 1.42
CA ALA A 11 3.62 -8.73 0.22
C ALA A 11 3.40 -9.99 -0.65
N GLY A 12 2.89 -11.09 -0.07
CA GLY A 12 2.59 -12.34 -0.77
C GLY A 12 1.47 -12.23 -1.84
N ARG A 13 1.60 -13.00 -2.92
CA ARG A 13 0.54 -13.18 -3.94
C ARG A 13 -0.46 -14.25 -3.51
N ALA A 14 -1.74 -13.97 -3.76
CA ALA A 14 -2.82 -14.95 -3.76
C ALA A 14 -2.65 -15.95 -4.93
N GLY A 15 -1.83 -16.98 -4.73
CA GLY A 15 -1.70 -18.14 -5.59
C GLY A 15 -1.06 -17.91 -6.97
N LEU A 16 0.09 -18.54 -7.17
CA LEU A 16 0.39 -19.24 -8.42
C LEU A 16 1.05 -20.57 -8.03
N VAL A 17 0.57 -21.66 -8.62
CA VAL A 17 1.27 -22.95 -8.60
C VAL A 17 2.43 -22.81 -9.59
N GLY A 18 3.66 -23.05 -9.14
CA GLY A 18 4.78 -23.21 -10.07
C GLY A 18 4.55 -24.47 -10.89
N THR A 19 4.50 -24.37 -12.22
CA THR A 19 4.46 -25.56 -13.08
C THR A 19 5.71 -26.39 -12.84
N ALA A 20 5.52 -27.65 -12.42
CA ALA A 20 6.63 -28.55 -12.14
C ALA A 20 7.49 -28.73 -13.40
N GLY A 21 8.76 -28.32 -13.36
CA GLY A 21 9.65 -28.41 -14.51
C GLY A 21 10.97 -27.63 -14.42
N GLN A 22 11.04 -26.54 -13.63
CA GLN A 22 12.30 -25.79 -13.46
C GLN A 22 12.74 -25.71 -12.00
N VAL A 23 13.71 -26.57 -11.65
CA VAL A 23 14.48 -26.52 -10.40
C VAL A 23 15.39 -25.28 -10.45
N GLY A 24 14.84 -24.12 -10.09
CA GLY A 24 15.57 -22.85 -10.12
C GLY A 24 14.74 -21.62 -9.73
N SER A 25 13.43 -21.60 -9.99
CA SER A 25 12.58 -20.42 -9.69
C SER A 25 11.13 -20.78 -9.34
N ALA A 26 10.93 -21.57 -8.28
CA ALA A 26 9.67 -21.51 -7.55
C ALA A 26 9.50 -20.07 -7.01
N GLY A 27 8.48 -19.36 -7.49
CA GLY A 27 8.29 -17.93 -7.28
C GLY A 27 7.91 -17.57 -5.84
N HIS A 28 8.89 -17.51 -4.95
CA HIS A 28 8.67 -17.11 -3.55
C HIS A 28 8.58 -15.58 -3.45
N TYR A 29 7.37 -15.06 -3.20
CA TYR A 29 7.08 -13.62 -3.16
C TYR A 29 7.73 -12.93 -1.95
N ILE A 30 8.93 -12.38 -2.18
CA ILE A 30 9.64 -11.51 -1.21
C ILE A 30 9.26 -10.03 -1.39
N PRO A 31 9.51 -9.15 -0.40
CA PRO A 31 9.03 -7.75 -0.42
C PRO A 31 9.48 -6.89 -1.61
N ASN A 32 10.55 -7.29 -2.31
CA ASN A 32 11.01 -6.67 -3.57
C ASN A 32 10.12 -6.98 -4.78
N THR A 33 9.23 -7.98 -4.72
CA THR A 33 8.27 -8.30 -5.80
C THR A 33 7.13 -7.29 -5.88
N ARG A 34 6.78 -6.63 -4.77
CA ARG A 34 5.72 -5.62 -4.69
C ARG A 34 6.22 -4.34 -4.01
N PRO A 35 7.27 -3.70 -4.55
CA PRO A 35 7.98 -2.62 -3.87
C PRO A 35 7.04 -1.45 -3.53
N ALA A 36 6.16 -1.06 -4.46
CA ALA A 36 5.21 0.03 -4.27
C ALA A 36 4.19 -0.23 -3.13
N LEU A 37 3.78 -1.49 -2.90
CA LEU A 37 2.88 -1.83 -1.78
C LEU A 37 3.59 -1.69 -0.43
N VAL A 38 4.86 -2.12 -0.36
CA VAL A 38 5.70 -2.01 0.84
C VAL A 38 6.03 -0.54 1.13
N ASP A 39 6.37 0.24 0.10
CA ASP A 39 6.61 1.68 0.24
C ASP A 39 5.37 2.43 0.72
N PHE A 40 4.19 2.10 0.17
CA PHE A 40 2.92 2.72 0.55
C PHE A 40 2.51 2.40 1.99
N ALA A 41 2.63 1.13 2.41
CA ALA A 41 2.43 0.74 3.80
C ALA A 41 3.41 1.48 4.73
N TYR A 42 4.68 1.65 4.33
CA TYR A 42 5.66 2.39 5.12
C TYR A 42 5.39 3.91 5.17
N LEU A 43 4.74 4.51 4.16
CA LEU A 43 4.24 5.89 4.26
C LEU A 43 3.23 6.04 5.39
N ILE A 44 2.41 5.03 5.67
CA ILE A 44 1.44 5.06 6.77
C ILE A 44 2.17 4.86 8.11
N CYS A 45 2.87 3.75 8.33
CA CYS A 45 3.50 3.43 9.62
C CYS A 45 4.66 4.36 10.02
N LYS A 46 5.60 4.55 9.10
CA LYS A 46 6.91 5.20 9.27
C LYS A 46 7.61 4.83 10.59
N ASN A 47 8.00 5.81 11.41
CA ASN A 47 8.80 5.60 12.63
C ASN A 47 7.95 5.33 13.88
N ASN A 48 6.63 5.47 13.81
CA ASN A 48 5.77 5.59 15.00
C ASN A 48 4.87 4.37 15.22
N SER A 49 4.96 3.35 14.34
CA SER A 49 4.06 2.21 14.35
C SER A 49 4.75 0.95 13.83
N LEU A 50 4.17 -0.22 14.12
CA LEU A 50 4.63 -1.50 13.59
C LEU A 50 4.28 -1.65 12.10
N MET A 51 5.22 -2.20 11.34
CA MET A 51 4.97 -2.72 10.00
C MET A 51 5.45 -4.17 9.93
N ILE A 52 4.57 -5.08 9.49
CA ILE A 52 4.91 -6.49 9.21
C ILE A 52 4.69 -6.76 7.73
N CYS A 53 5.74 -7.20 7.03
CA CYS A 53 5.67 -7.74 5.69
C CYS A 53 5.33 -9.24 5.77
N GLY A 54 4.11 -9.60 5.39
CA GLY A 54 3.65 -10.99 5.37
C GLY A 54 3.87 -11.67 4.01
N ASN A 55 4.45 -12.87 4.03
CA ASN A 55 4.47 -13.78 2.88
C ASN A 55 3.76 -15.10 3.23
N ILE A 56 2.87 -15.57 2.34
CA ILE A 56 2.13 -16.83 2.48
C ILE A 56 2.57 -17.77 1.37
N VAL A 57 2.98 -18.98 1.73
CA VAL A 57 3.48 -20.00 0.81
C VAL A 57 2.60 -21.25 0.94
N LYS A 58 2.03 -21.71 -0.18
CA LYS A 58 1.15 -22.90 -0.18
C LYS A 58 1.90 -24.19 0.11
N GLU A 59 3.14 -24.28 -0.32
CA GLU A 59 4.03 -25.42 -0.10
C GLU A 59 4.72 -25.35 1.27
N ARG A 60 5.18 -26.51 1.78
CA ARG A 60 5.94 -26.61 3.03
C ARG A 60 7.40 -26.24 2.79
N LEU A 61 7.95 -25.33 3.60
CA LEU A 61 9.35 -24.89 3.48
C LEU A 61 10.28 -25.69 4.38
N THR A 62 11.50 -25.93 3.88
CA THR A 62 12.60 -26.39 4.74
C THR A 62 13.10 -25.25 5.63
N HIS A 63 13.78 -25.58 6.73
CA HIS A 63 14.38 -24.58 7.62
C HIS A 63 15.37 -23.67 6.89
N GLU A 64 16.17 -24.24 5.98
CA GLU A 64 17.12 -23.51 5.16
C GLU A 64 16.43 -22.52 4.20
N MET A 65 15.40 -22.97 3.47
CA MET A 65 14.61 -22.10 2.58
C MET A 65 13.97 -20.95 3.35
N ARG A 66 13.37 -21.23 4.53
CA ARG A 66 12.76 -20.21 5.39
C ARG A 66 13.80 -19.17 5.84
N SER A 67 14.96 -19.61 6.31
CA SER A 67 16.07 -18.74 6.72
C SER A 67 16.58 -17.87 5.57
N ASN A 68 16.78 -18.46 4.38
CA ASN A 68 17.24 -17.74 3.19
C ASN A 68 16.25 -16.66 2.74
N LEU A 69 14.94 -16.97 2.66
CA LEU A 69 13.90 -15.99 2.33
C LEU A 69 13.83 -14.86 3.36
N GLN A 70 13.93 -15.19 4.65
CA GLN A 70 13.92 -14.21 5.73
C GLN A 70 15.14 -13.29 5.66
N GLN A 71 16.34 -13.82 5.40
CA GLN A 71 17.53 -13.00 5.18
C GLN A 71 17.40 -12.09 3.96
N LYS A 72 16.93 -12.59 2.81
CA LYS A 72 16.70 -11.77 1.60
C LYS A 72 15.73 -10.61 1.88
N ALA A 73 14.61 -10.89 2.55
CA ALA A 73 13.64 -9.87 2.92
C ALA A 73 14.24 -8.79 3.86
N TYR A 74 14.97 -9.18 4.91
CA TYR A 74 15.61 -8.21 5.80
C TYR A 74 16.74 -7.41 5.12
N ARG A 75 17.49 -8.00 4.19
CA ARG A 75 18.46 -7.27 3.36
C ARG A 75 17.76 -6.20 2.52
N TYR A 76 16.64 -6.54 1.86
CA TYR A 76 15.84 -5.59 1.10
C TYR A 76 15.30 -4.44 1.98
N LEU A 77 14.67 -4.74 3.12
CA LEU A 77 14.12 -3.72 4.04
C LEU A 77 15.21 -2.77 4.58
N ARG A 78 16.37 -3.31 4.98
CA ARG A 78 17.53 -2.48 5.40
C ARG A 78 18.06 -1.61 4.26
N PHE A 79 18.08 -2.14 3.05
CA PHE A 79 18.56 -1.43 1.86
C PHE A 79 17.64 -0.27 1.47
N THR A 80 16.32 -0.48 1.49
CA THR A 80 15.31 0.58 1.25
C THR A 80 15.07 1.50 2.45
N LYS A 81 15.71 1.21 3.61
CA LYS A 81 15.55 1.93 4.89
C LYS A 81 14.13 1.87 5.46
N ILE A 82 13.39 0.80 5.13
CA ILE A 82 12.06 0.53 5.65
C ILE A 82 12.20 -0.17 7.00
N LYS A 83 11.58 0.39 8.04
CA LYS A 83 11.51 -0.22 9.37
C LYS A 83 10.28 -1.12 9.43
N GLY A 84 10.51 -2.43 9.43
CA GLY A 84 9.47 -3.43 9.55
C GLY A 84 10.05 -4.82 9.76
N TYR A 85 9.18 -5.73 10.17
CA TYR A 85 9.50 -7.15 10.34
C TYR A 85 9.04 -7.94 9.11
N PHE A 86 9.63 -9.10 8.88
CA PHE A 86 9.19 -10.04 7.86
C PHE A 86 8.72 -11.34 8.53
N SER A 87 7.54 -11.80 8.14
CA SER A 87 6.92 -13.02 8.65
C SER A 87 6.50 -13.92 7.49
N ILE A 88 6.70 -15.23 7.65
CA ILE A 88 6.37 -16.25 6.66
C ILE A 88 5.38 -17.23 7.28
N SER A 89 4.28 -17.50 6.59
CA SER A 89 3.42 -18.66 6.85
C SER A 89 3.55 -19.61 5.66
N ASP A 90 3.92 -20.86 5.92
CA ASP A 90 4.05 -21.91 4.89
C ASP A 90 3.06 -23.06 5.10
N ASN A 91 2.89 -23.93 4.10
CA ASN A 91 1.90 -25.00 4.09
C ASN A 91 0.46 -24.51 4.38
N SER A 92 0.06 -23.37 3.81
CA SER A 92 -1.29 -22.81 4.01
C SER A 92 -1.84 -22.08 2.78
N ASP A 93 -3.16 -22.13 2.62
CA ASP A 93 -3.88 -21.26 1.69
C ASP A 93 -3.87 -19.80 2.15
N LEU A 94 -4.13 -18.86 1.22
CA LEU A 94 -4.04 -17.42 1.50
C LEU A 94 -4.87 -17.02 2.73
N GLN A 95 -6.16 -17.38 2.75
CA GLN A 95 -7.06 -16.99 3.84
C GLN A 95 -6.54 -17.50 5.19
N THR A 96 -6.22 -18.79 5.29
CA THR A 96 -5.77 -19.44 6.53
C THR A 96 -4.43 -18.89 6.99
N GLY A 97 -3.46 -18.72 6.08
CA GLY A 97 -2.15 -18.16 6.38
C GLY A 97 -2.23 -16.70 6.83
N VAL A 98 -3.11 -15.90 6.23
CA VAL A 98 -3.37 -14.52 6.65
C VAL A 98 -4.08 -14.45 8.01
N ALA A 99 -5.11 -15.26 8.24
CA ALA A 99 -5.80 -15.31 9.53
C ALA A 99 -4.88 -15.78 10.66
N ALA A 100 -4.03 -16.77 10.41
CA ALA A 100 -2.98 -17.20 11.34
C ALA A 100 -1.97 -16.07 11.57
N MET A 101 -1.55 -15.35 10.53
CA MET A 101 -0.63 -14.22 10.68
C MET A 101 -1.24 -13.07 11.48
N LEU A 102 -2.51 -12.71 11.26
CA LEU A 102 -3.19 -11.65 12.01
C LEU A 102 -3.46 -12.02 13.47
N SER A 103 -3.67 -13.30 13.79
CA SER A 103 -3.95 -13.75 15.15
C SER A 103 -2.68 -14.01 15.98
N LEU A 104 -1.60 -14.46 15.34
CA LEU A 104 -0.35 -14.84 16.01
C LEU A 104 0.76 -13.78 15.92
N SER A 105 0.68 -12.81 14.99
CA SER A 105 1.70 -11.76 14.89
C SER A 105 1.46 -10.63 15.88
N GLY A 106 2.51 -10.22 16.56
CA GLY A 106 2.49 -9.16 17.57
C GLY A 106 3.22 -9.59 18.83
N VAL A 107 3.42 -8.65 19.76
CA VAL A 107 3.98 -8.92 21.09
C VAL A 107 3.22 -8.08 22.12
N GLY A 108 2.47 -8.75 22.99
CA GLY A 108 1.66 -8.09 24.03
C GLY A 108 0.56 -7.21 23.43
N LYS A 109 0.63 -5.89 23.67
CA LYS A 109 -0.34 -4.92 23.14
C LYS A 109 -0.06 -4.50 21.69
N VAL A 110 1.15 -4.74 21.20
CA VAL A 110 1.60 -4.39 19.84
C VAL A 110 1.12 -5.49 18.90
N LYS A 111 -0.03 -5.29 18.26
CA LYS A 111 -0.65 -6.24 17.33
C LYS A 111 -1.21 -5.52 16.09
N PRO A 112 -1.20 -6.17 14.91
CA PRO A 112 -1.77 -5.62 13.68
C PRO A 112 -3.21 -5.11 13.85
N ASN A 113 -3.47 -3.88 13.38
CA ASN A 113 -4.80 -3.28 13.33
C ASN A 113 -5.27 -2.96 11.90
N ILE A 114 -4.37 -3.01 10.90
CA ILE A 114 -4.70 -2.87 9.48
C ILE A 114 -4.11 -4.04 8.68
N LEU A 115 -4.98 -4.74 7.95
CA LEU A 115 -4.69 -5.70 6.90
C LEU A 115 -4.56 -4.95 5.57
N MET A 116 -3.34 -4.78 5.05
CA MET A 116 -3.09 -4.16 3.76
C MET A 116 -2.74 -5.20 2.69
N MET A 117 -3.47 -5.16 1.57
CA MET A 117 -3.34 -6.07 0.43
C MET A 117 -3.19 -5.30 -0.88
N GLY A 118 -2.57 -5.94 -1.89
CA GLY A 118 -2.63 -5.47 -3.27
C GLY A 118 -3.92 -5.93 -3.96
N TYR A 119 -4.44 -5.10 -4.86
CA TYR A 119 -5.55 -5.47 -5.75
C TYR A 119 -5.15 -6.63 -6.67
N LYS A 120 -6.05 -7.60 -6.84
CA LYS A 120 -5.84 -8.78 -7.69
C LYS A 120 -6.15 -8.44 -9.15
N ASN A 121 -5.15 -8.04 -9.94
CA ASN A 121 -5.37 -7.64 -11.34
C ASN A 121 -5.71 -8.81 -12.27
N ASP A 122 -5.28 -10.03 -11.94
CA ASP A 122 -5.54 -11.28 -12.67
C ASP A 122 -6.88 -11.93 -12.28
N TRP A 123 -7.83 -11.17 -11.69
CA TRP A 123 -9.07 -11.70 -11.12
C TRP A 123 -10.01 -12.34 -12.15
N ALA A 124 -10.00 -11.86 -13.39
CA ALA A 124 -10.84 -12.39 -14.48
C ALA A 124 -10.25 -13.61 -15.19
N THR A 125 -8.98 -13.95 -14.94
CA THR A 125 -8.24 -15.04 -15.62
C THR A 125 -7.70 -16.11 -14.67
N CYS A 126 -7.72 -15.87 -13.36
CA CYS A 126 -7.25 -16.82 -12.36
C CYS A 126 -8.25 -17.95 -12.10
N ASP A 127 -7.75 -19.04 -11.49
CA ASP A 127 -8.60 -20.09 -10.95
C ASP A 127 -9.60 -19.56 -9.89
N ARG A 128 -10.81 -20.13 -9.89
CA ARG A 128 -11.93 -19.73 -9.04
C ARG A 128 -11.59 -19.84 -7.56
N ASN A 129 -10.94 -20.93 -7.14
CA ASN A 129 -10.52 -21.11 -5.74
C ASN A 129 -9.58 -20.00 -5.27
N LEU A 130 -8.69 -19.50 -6.13
CA LEU A 130 -7.79 -18.39 -5.78
C LEU A 130 -8.52 -17.04 -5.67
N LEU A 131 -9.59 -16.85 -6.45
CA LEU A 131 -10.46 -15.68 -6.37
C LEU A 131 -11.32 -15.70 -5.10
N ASP A 132 -11.93 -16.85 -4.80
CA ASP A 132 -12.71 -17.08 -3.60
C ASP A 132 -11.82 -16.90 -2.35
N GLN A 133 -10.60 -17.48 -2.33
CA GLN A 133 -9.61 -17.26 -1.25
C GLN A 133 -9.26 -15.77 -1.05
N TYR A 134 -9.17 -14.98 -2.12
CA TYR A 134 -8.88 -13.54 -2.02
C TYR A 134 -10.04 -12.77 -1.36
N VAL A 135 -11.28 -13.00 -1.79
CA VAL A 135 -12.46 -12.36 -1.19
C VAL A 135 -12.73 -12.85 0.23
N LEU A 136 -12.55 -14.15 0.50
CA LEU A 136 -12.60 -14.70 1.86
C LEU A 136 -11.53 -14.09 2.79
N THR A 137 -10.35 -13.75 2.27
CA THR A 137 -9.31 -13.07 3.06
C THR A 137 -9.74 -11.66 3.47
N ILE A 138 -10.42 -10.92 2.60
CA ILE A 138 -11.03 -9.62 2.92
C ILE A 138 -12.06 -9.78 4.05
N HIS A 139 -12.95 -10.77 3.93
CA HIS A 139 -13.94 -11.06 4.98
C HIS A 139 -13.30 -11.47 6.31
N SER A 140 -12.27 -12.31 6.30
CA SER A 140 -11.59 -12.72 7.54
C SER A 140 -10.85 -11.58 8.22
N GLY A 141 -10.40 -10.55 7.49
CA GLY A 141 -9.96 -9.29 8.11
C GLY A 141 -11.06 -8.64 8.97
N PHE A 142 -12.28 -8.55 8.44
CA PHE A 142 -13.44 -8.02 9.18
C PHE A 142 -13.88 -8.93 10.33
N GLU A 143 -13.93 -10.25 10.12
CA GLU A 143 -14.27 -11.24 11.17
C GLU A 143 -13.31 -11.15 12.38
N MET A 144 -12.05 -10.75 12.14
CA MET A 144 -11.03 -10.55 13.17
C MET A 144 -11.01 -9.13 13.78
N ASN A 145 -11.97 -8.27 13.44
CA ASN A 145 -12.01 -6.85 13.81
C ASN A 145 -10.74 -6.06 13.41
N VAL A 146 -10.11 -6.44 12.30
CA VAL A 146 -8.98 -5.73 11.69
C VAL A 146 -9.51 -4.86 10.55
N ALA A 147 -8.98 -3.64 10.40
CA ALA A 147 -9.31 -2.81 9.25
C ALA A 147 -8.70 -3.38 7.96
N VAL A 148 -9.37 -3.24 6.81
CA VAL A 148 -8.87 -3.75 5.53
C VAL A 148 -8.56 -2.60 4.57
N ALA A 149 -7.40 -2.64 3.94
CA ALA A 149 -6.97 -1.69 2.92
C ALA A 149 -6.49 -2.41 1.65
N ILE A 150 -7.01 -2.05 0.49
CA ILE A 150 -6.64 -2.63 -0.81
C ILE A 150 -6.08 -1.54 -1.70
N LEU A 151 -4.80 -1.66 -2.07
CA LEU A 151 -4.12 -0.73 -2.98
C LEU A 151 -4.19 -1.26 -4.43
N ARG A 152 -4.64 -0.41 -5.36
CA ARG A 152 -4.57 -0.64 -6.81
C ARG A 152 -3.69 0.43 -7.47
N LEU A 153 -2.87 -0.02 -8.41
CA LEU A 153 -2.18 0.83 -9.40
C LEU A 153 -2.59 0.39 -10.81
N LYS A 154 -2.54 1.31 -11.77
CA LYS A 154 -2.94 1.07 -13.16
C LYS A 154 -2.17 -0.09 -13.81
N GLU A 155 -0.86 -0.10 -13.66
CA GLU A 155 0.04 -1.14 -14.20
C GLU A 155 0.18 -2.35 -13.24
N GLY A 156 -0.64 -2.44 -12.20
CA GLY A 156 -0.54 -3.44 -11.15
C GLY A 156 0.58 -3.18 -10.13
N LEU A 157 0.80 -4.17 -9.26
CA LEU A 157 1.77 -4.11 -8.14
C LEU A 157 2.87 -5.16 -8.23
N ASP A 158 2.70 -6.20 -9.04
CA ASP A 158 3.65 -7.30 -9.16
C ASP A 158 4.73 -6.92 -10.18
N CYS A 159 5.98 -6.90 -9.72
CA CYS A 159 7.15 -6.55 -10.50
C CYS A 159 8.11 -7.74 -10.68
N SER A 160 7.68 -8.97 -10.31
CA SER A 160 8.53 -10.17 -10.31
C SER A 160 9.10 -10.54 -11.69
N GLU A 161 8.33 -10.35 -12.78
CA GLU A 161 8.79 -10.59 -14.16
C GLU A 161 9.77 -9.51 -14.67
N VAL A 162 9.78 -8.34 -14.03
CA VAL A 162 10.44 -7.13 -14.51
C VAL A 162 11.70 -6.81 -13.73
N LEU A 163 11.75 -7.12 -12.44
CA LEU A 163 12.89 -6.88 -11.56
C LEU A 163 13.82 -8.10 -11.48
N ALA A 164 15.11 -7.90 -11.74
CA ALA A 164 16.12 -8.86 -11.28
C ALA A 164 16.12 -8.97 -9.75
N ASP A 165 16.59 -10.11 -9.23
CA ASP A 165 16.78 -10.27 -7.79
C ASP A 165 17.78 -9.23 -7.26
N VAL A 166 17.24 -8.30 -6.47
CA VAL A 166 17.96 -7.16 -5.91
C VAL A 166 18.97 -7.61 -4.85
N ASP A 167 18.85 -8.83 -4.30
CA ASP A 167 19.79 -9.37 -3.31
C ASP A 167 21.24 -9.36 -3.83
N ASP A 168 21.43 -9.73 -5.10
CA ASP A 168 22.71 -9.78 -5.77
C ASP A 168 23.38 -8.38 -5.88
N ALA A 169 22.56 -7.35 -6.13
CA ALA A 169 22.99 -5.96 -6.14
C ALA A 169 23.28 -5.43 -4.73
N ILE A 170 22.49 -5.83 -3.72
CA ILE A 170 22.67 -5.48 -2.31
C ILE A 170 23.98 -6.08 -1.77
N LEU A 171 24.26 -7.35 -2.04
CA LEU A 171 25.48 -8.04 -1.63
C LEU A 171 26.72 -7.40 -2.27
N LYS A 172 26.68 -7.09 -3.58
CA LYS A 172 27.74 -6.35 -4.28
C LYS A 172 27.96 -4.94 -3.70
N ALA A 173 26.90 -4.24 -3.29
CA ALA A 173 27.00 -2.93 -2.64
C ALA A 173 27.56 -3.01 -1.21
N SER A 174 27.23 -4.06 -0.45
CA SER A 174 27.77 -4.32 0.88
C SER A 174 29.28 -4.56 0.83
N ASN A 175 29.72 -5.48 -0.04
CA ASN A 175 31.15 -5.83 -0.17
C ASN A 175 32.03 -4.65 -0.63
N LYS A 176 31.49 -3.69 -1.36
CA LYS A 176 32.20 -2.43 -1.70
C LYS A 176 32.42 -1.54 -0.49
N LYS A 177 31.53 -1.53 0.51
CA LYS A 177 31.74 -0.78 1.76
C LYS A 177 32.82 -1.45 2.63
N THR A 178 32.83 -2.78 2.73
CA THR A 178 33.81 -3.51 3.53
C THR A 178 35.24 -3.35 3.01
N LYS A 179 35.44 -3.25 1.68
CA LYS A 179 36.77 -2.96 1.10
C LYS A 179 37.27 -1.52 1.35
N GLY A 180 36.43 -0.62 1.88
CA GLY A 180 36.78 0.78 2.16
C GLY A 180 37.23 1.08 3.60
N LYS A 181 37.14 0.11 4.53
CA LYS A 181 37.70 0.23 5.89
C LYS A 181 38.60 -0.96 6.21
N LYS A 182 39.91 -0.76 6.04
CA LYS A 182 40.93 -1.46 6.84
C LYS A 182 41.25 -0.59 8.04
N GLU A 183 40.48 -0.73 9.09
CA GLU A 183 40.90 -0.37 10.44
C GLU A 183 41.09 -1.69 11.20
N THR A 184 42.28 -1.87 11.77
CA THR A 184 42.64 -3.07 12.52
C THR A 184 41.83 -3.08 13.82
N LEU A 185 40.99 -4.09 14.01
CA LEU A 185 40.28 -4.31 15.26
C LEU A 185 41.13 -5.20 16.18
N GLU A 186 41.89 -4.57 17.06
CA GLU A 186 42.40 -5.24 18.26
C GLU A 186 41.23 -5.51 19.23
N ILE A 187 41.29 -6.62 19.94
CA ILE A 187 40.21 -7.11 20.81
C ILE A 187 40.58 -6.78 22.27
N PRO A 188 39.85 -5.88 22.97
CA PRO A 188 40.01 -5.72 24.41
C PRO A 188 39.33 -6.88 25.15
N ALA A 189 40.06 -7.50 26.07
CA ALA A 189 39.53 -8.57 26.91
C ALA A 189 38.62 -8.04 28.03
N LEU A 190 37.78 -8.93 28.59
CA LEU A 190 36.94 -8.64 29.74
C LEU A 190 37.80 -8.38 31.00
N GLY A 191 37.50 -7.30 31.72
CA GLY A 191 38.07 -6.95 33.02
C GLY A 191 37.09 -6.08 33.80
N ASN A 192 36.94 -6.35 35.10
CA ASN A 192 35.94 -5.72 35.96
C ASN A 192 36.38 -4.34 36.53
N GLU A 193 35.41 -3.72 37.20
CA GLU A 193 35.54 -2.73 38.30
C GLU A 193 35.45 -1.23 37.96
N THR A 194 34.59 -0.56 38.74
CA THR A 194 34.43 0.88 38.96
C THR A 194 34.54 1.11 40.48
N PRO A 195 34.54 2.35 41.03
CA PRO A 195 34.61 3.69 40.42
C PRO A 195 35.75 4.57 41.02
N ASP A 196 36.03 5.78 40.49
CA ASP A 196 35.76 7.06 41.21
C ASP A 196 36.18 8.38 40.50
N ARG A 197 35.48 9.47 40.90
CA ARG A 197 35.81 10.91 40.96
C ARG A 197 36.35 11.77 39.77
N PHE A 198 35.61 12.88 39.53
CA PHE A 198 36.02 14.30 39.32
C PHE A 198 37.29 14.62 38.49
N THR A 199 37.26 15.48 37.46
CA THR A 199 36.99 16.95 37.54
C THR A 199 36.59 17.57 36.19
N ALA A 200 36.22 18.85 36.17
CA ALA A 200 35.78 19.60 34.99
C ALA A 200 36.68 20.82 34.67
N SER A 201 36.86 21.11 33.37
CA SER A 201 37.29 22.40 32.77
C SER A 201 37.59 22.21 31.27
N THR A 202 37.59 23.20 30.37
CA THR A 202 36.79 24.44 30.19
C THR A 202 36.96 24.83 28.70
N ASP A 203 35.91 25.30 28.03
CA ASP A 203 36.01 25.78 26.63
C ASP A 203 36.80 27.11 26.54
N THR A 204 37.71 27.24 25.56
CA THR A 204 37.69 28.31 24.53
C THR A 204 38.85 28.13 23.54
N GLU A 205 38.56 28.08 22.24
CA GLU A 205 39.53 28.42 21.20
C GLU A 205 38.95 29.53 20.30
N THR A 206 39.82 30.48 19.95
CA THR A 206 39.45 31.79 19.40
C THR A 206 39.40 31.76 17.87
N GLN A 207 38.46 32.51 17.29
CA GLN A 207 38.39 32.74 15.84
C GLN A 207 39.51 33.67 15.37
N THR A 208 40.05 33.40 14.16
CA THR A 208 40.66 34.46 13.34
C THR A 208 40.44 34.17 11.85
N GLU A 209 39.75 35.10 11.17
CA GLU A 209 39.61 35.11 9.72
C GLU A 209 40.81 35.81 9.07
N ILE A 210 41.27 35.33 7.90
CA ILE A 210 41.85 36.21 6.87
C ILE A 210 41.30 35.78 5.50
N SER A 211 40.75 36.74 4.77
CA SER A 211 40.31 36.60 3.38
C SER A 211 41.28 37.29 2.42
N THR A 212 41.47 36.74 1.23
CA THR A 212 41.80 37.52 0.03
C THR A 212 41.21 36.86 -1.22
N LYS A 213 40.66 37.68 -2.11
CA LYS A 213 40.08 37.28 -3.40
C LYS A 213 41.14 37.41 -4.50
N ASP A 214 40.97 36.65 -5.58
CA ASP A 214 41.16 37.20 -6.91
C ASP A 214 40.18 36.56 -7.93
N GLN A 215 39.84 37.31 -8.97
CA GLN A 215 38.76 36.98 -9.92
C GLN A 215 39.30 36.52 -11.28
N SER A 216 38.63 35.56 -11.91
CA SER A 216 38.51 35.50 -13.38
C SER A 216 37.25 34.73 -13.82
N PHE A 217 36.65 35.21 -14.92
CA PHE A 217 35.50 34.68 -15.65
C PHE A 217 36.03 34.30 -17.05
N GLU A 218 35.50 33.37 -17.85
CA GLU A 218 34.35 32.43 -17.87
C GLU A 218 34.70 31.39 -18.98
N PRO A 219 33.83 30.55 -19.60
CA PRO A 219 32.43 30.22 -19.31
C PRO A 219 32.09 28.72 -19.22
N ASP A 220 30.83 28.46 -18.86
CA ASP A 220 29.99 27.32 -19.26
C ASP A 220 30.52 25.87 -19.09
N LYS A 221 30.25 25.29 -17.91
CA LYS A 221 30.06 23.84 -17.78
C LYS A 221 28.60 23.52 -17.47
N LYS A 222 27.85 23.15 -18.52
CA LYS A 222 26.51 22.54 -18.44
C LYS A 222 26.45 21.54 -17.29
N LYS A 223 25.63 21.84 -16.26
CA LYS A 223 25.35 20.93 -15.14
C LYS A 223 24.72 19.64 -15.66
N LYS A 224 25.54 18.62 -15.96
CA LYS A 224 25.09 17.23 -16.03
C LYS A 224 24.55 16.86 -14.65
N LYS A 225 23.23 16.97 -14.46
CA LYS A 225 22.54 16.36 -13.32
C LYS A 225 22.95 14.89 -13.32
N ALA A 226 23.71 14.47 -12.32
CA ALA A 226 24.03 13.06 -12.13
C ALA A 226 22.70 12.31 -11.98
N GLU A 227 22.38 11.46 -12.95
CA GLU A 227 21.26 10.55 -12.81
C GLU A 227 21.55 9.69 -11.56
N ARG A 228 20.68 9.78 -10.55
CA ARG A 228 20.76 8.91 -9.38
C ARG A 228 20.54 7.49 -9.87
N ASN A 229 21.64 6.77 -10.06
CA ASN A 229 21.65 5.39 -10.54
C ASN A 229 20.79 4.54 -9.59
N HIS A 230 19.55 4.25 -9.99
CA HIS A 230 18.64 3.52 -9.13
C HIS A 230 19.10 2.07 -9.04
N PRO A 231 19.05 1.43 -7.87
CA PRO A 231 19.47 0.04 -7.69
C PRO A 231 18.61 -1.00 -8.43
N PHE A 232 17.41 -0.62 -8.88
CA PHE A 232 16.52 -1.52 -9.62
C PHE A 232 16.98 -1.69 -11.07
N ARG A 233 17.03 -2.94 -11.51
CA ARG A 233 17.49 -3.39 -12.83
C ARG A 233 16.50 -4.38 -13.41
N ASP A 234 16.46 -4.47 -14.73
CA ASP A 234 15.71 -5.53 -15.39
C ASP A 234 16.33 -6.91 -15.13
N THR A 235 15.60 -7.97 -15.46
CA THR A 235 16.05 -9.37 -15.37
C THR A 235 17.33 -9.66 -16.17
N THR A 236 17.74 -8.78 -17.09
CA THR A 236 18.99 -8.86 -17.87
C THR A 236 20.14 -8.01 -17.28
N GLY A 237 19.92 -7.32 -16.16
CA GLY A 237 20.89 -6.46 -15.47
C GLY A 237 20.98 -5.01 -16.00
N LYS A 238 20.19 -4.65 -17.00
CA LYS A 238 20.15 -3.30 -17.59
C LYS A 238 19.32 -2.33 -16.72
N PRO A 239 19.54 -1.01 -16.84
CA PRO A 239 18.68 -0.03 -16.15
C PRO A 239 17.25 -0.08 -16.70
N LEU A 240 16.26 -0.04 -15.80
CA LEU A 240 14.84 -0.06 -16.16
C LEU A 240 14.42 1.19 -16.95
N PRO A 241 13.41 1.09 -17.85
CA PRO A 241 12.75 2.25 -18.44
C PRO A 241 12.22 3.20 -17.37
N LYS A 242 12.32 4.52 -17.62
CA LYS A 242 11.93 5.55 -16.65
C LYS A 242 10.45 5.46 -16.22
N SER A 243 9.56 5.04 -17.11
CA SER A 243 8.14 4.78 -16.81
C SER A 243 7.97 3.69 -15.75
N VAL A 244 8.55 2.50 -16.00
CA VAL A 244 8.52 1.35 -15.09
C VAL A 244 9.14 1.70 -13.74
N LEU A 245 10.30 2.37 -13.76
CA LEU A 245 10.97 2.80 -12.53
C LEU A 245 10.11 3.77 -11.72
N ASN A 246 9.46 4.74 -12.37
CA ASN A 246 8.57 5.69 -11.70
C ASN A 246 7.37 5.01 -11.03
N ASN A 247 6.85 3.91 -11.60
CA ASN A 247 5.77 3.13 -10.99
C ASN A 247 6.25 2.38 -9.74
N ILE A 248 7.45 1.80 -9.81
CA ILE A 248 8.09 1.10 -8.69
C ILE A 248 8.36 2.05 -7.51
N ILE A 249 8.92 3.24 -7.77
CA ILE A 249 9.29 4.21 -6.73
C ILE A 249 8.23 5.29 -6.49
N LEU A 250 7.01 5.10 -6.99
CA LEU A 250 5.93 6.07 -7.03
C LEU A 250 5.75 6.78 -5.69
N PHE A 251 5.67 5.99 -4.63
CA PHE A 251 5.43 6.41 -3.24
C PHE A 251 6.68 6.96 -2.52
N GLN A 252 7.89 6.67 -3.02
CA GLN A 252 9.14 7.27 -2.53
C GLN A 252 9.40 8.65 -3.14
N SER A 253 8.91 8.87 -4.36
CA SER A 253 9.11 10.11 -5.11
C SER A 253 8.33 11.29 -4.52
N LYS A 254 8.78 12.52 -4.83
CA LYS A 254 8.04 13.75 -4.48
C LYS A 254 6.86 13.90 -5.45
N GLN A 255 5.65 13.98 -4.89
CA GLN A 255 4.44 14.10 -5.66
C GLN A 255 4.33 15.46 -6.36
N LYS A 256 3.53 15.46 -7.43
CA LYS A 256 3.08 16.69 -8.11
C LYS A 256 2.22 17.51 -7.14
N LYS A 257 2.07 18.81 -7.42
CA LYS A 257 1.09 19.66 -6.73
C LYS A 257 -0.31 19.40 -7.31
N ASN A 258 -0.93 18.27 -6.93
CA ASN A 258 -2.35 18.02 -7.21
C ASN A 258 -3.08 17.54 -5.94
N THR A 259 -4.20 16.83 -6.05
CA THR A 259 -5.03 16.45 -4.90
C THR A 259 -4.82 15.01 -4.43
N ILE A 260 -5.11 14.78 -3.14
CA ILE A 260 -5.54 13.49 -2.60
C ILE A 260 -7.04 13.61 -2.38
N ASP A 261 -7.83 12.75 -3.02
CA ASP A 261 -9.28 12.81 -2.95
C ASP A 261 -9.82 11.69 -2.06
N VAL A 262 -10.66 12.06 -1.08
CA VAL A 262 -11.11 11.17 -0.01
C VAL A 262 -12.62 10.98 -0.08
N TRP A 263 -13.07 9.83 -0.56
CA TRP A 263 -14.48 9.45 -0.71
C TRP A 263 -14.94 8.68 0.53
N TRP A 264 -15.46 9.42 1.51
CA TRP A 264 -16.01 8.86 2.75
C TRP A 264 -17.51 8.63 2.60
N LEU A 265 -17.87 7.37 2.31
CA LEU A 265 -19.21 6.98 1.85
C LEU A 265 -20.02 6.20 2.89
N SER A 266 -19.39 5.85 4.01
CA SER A 266 -20.04 5.24 5.17
C SER A 266 -19.12 5.34 6.37
N ASP A 267 -19.68 5.44 7.57
CA ASP A 267 -18.86 5.44 8.78
C ASP A 267 -18.11 4.12 8.92
N ASP A 268 -16.78 4.23 9.02
CA ASP A 268 -15.80 3.17 9.16
C ASP A 268 -14.93 3.36 10.41
N GLY A 269 -15.36 4.20 11.37
CA GLY A 269 -14.56 4.66 12.50
C GLY A 269 -13.62 5.82 12.15
N GLY A 270 -13.73 6.39 10.95
CA GLY A 270 -12.95 7.51 10.46
C GLY A 270 -11.59 7.13 9.83
N LEU A 271 -11.32 5.84 9.60
CA LEU A 271 -10.03 5.40 9.07
C LEU A 271 -9.81 5.85 7.62
N THR A 272 -10.87 5.85 6.80
CA THR A 272 -10.84 6.40 5.43
C THR A 272 -10.39 7.88 5.41
N LEU A 273 -10.74 8.67 6.43
CA LEU A 273 -10.28 10.07 6.58
C LEU A 273 -8.86 10.17 7.15
N LEU A 274 -8.51 9.29 8.08
CA LEU A 274 -7.23 9.31 8.81
C LEU A 274 -6.01 8.98 7.94
N LEU A 275 -6.09 7.93 7.11
CA LEU A 275 -4.95 7.49 6.29
C LEU A 275 -4.46 8.57 5.30
N PRO A 276 -5.34 9.27 4.53
CA PRO A 276 -4.97 10.42 3.71
C PRO A 276 -4.22 11.52 4.48
N VAL A 277 -4.64 11.83 5.71
CA VAL A 277 -4.00 12.86 6.55
C VAL A 277 -2.61 12.44 6.99
N ILE A 278 -2.41 11.17 7.36
CA ILE A 278 -1.07 10.62 7.67
C ILE A 278 -0.15 10.69 6.43
N ILE A 279 -0.68 10.40 5.24
CA ILE A 279 0.05 10.47 3.97
C ILE A 279 0.40 11.92 3.62
N ASN A 280 -0.56 12.85 3.67
CA ASN A 280 -0.35 14.27 3.34
C ASN A 280 0.69 14.93 4.25
N ASN A 281 0.75 14.55 5.53
CA ASN A 281 1.79 14.96 6.48
C ASN A 281 3.22 14.45 6.16
N ARG A 282 3.43 13.65 5.10
CA ARG A 282 4.78 13.23 4.67
C ARG A 282 5.40 14.28 3.75
N SER A 283 6.69 14.57 3.92
CA SER A 283 7.42 15.63 3.18
C SER A 283 7.46 15.47 1.65
N ASN A 284 7.18 14.27 1.13
CA ASN A 284 7.04 14.01 -0.30
C ASN A 284 5.60 14.16 -0.83
N TRP A 285 4.61 14.27 0.06
CA TRP A 285 3.17 14.47 -0.21
C TRP A 285 2.63 15.81 0.29
N SER A 286 3.36 16.54 1.14
CA SER A 286 2.93 17.79 1.81
C SER A 286 2.69 19.00 0.89
N ALA A 287 2.80 18.81 -0.42
CA ALA A 287 2.43 19.81 -1.43
C ALA A 287 1.14 19.42 -2.19
N THR A 288 0.53 18.28 -1.85
CA THR A 288 -0.79 17.88 -2.32
C THR A 288 -1.87 18.51 -1.45
N LYS A 289 -3.05 18.74 -2.03
CA LYS A 289 -4.23 19.24 -1.32
C LYS A 289 -5.18 18.09 -0.99
N LEU A 290 -5.75 18.04 0.21
CA LEU A 290 -6.82 17.09 0.54
C LEU A 290 -8.17 17.64 0.06
N ARG A 291 -8.97 16.82 -0.63
CA ARG A 291 -10.40 17.09 -0.89
C ARG A 291 -11.23 15.96 -0.29
N VAL A 292 -12.34 16.31 0.35
CA VAL A 292 -13.25 15.32 0.98
C VAL A 292 -14.55 15.27 0.20
N PHE A 293 -15.00 14.06 -0.12
CA PHE A 293 -16.24 13.76 -0.83
C PHE A 293 -17.11 12.88 0.07
N CYS A 294 -18.35 13.30 0.32
CA CYS A 294 -19.32 12.56 1.12
C CYS A 294 -20.67 12.49 0.39
N THR A 295 -21.44 11.44 0.59
CA THR A 295 -22.82 11.36 0.08
C THR A 295 -23.79 12.06 1.02
N ALA A 296 -24.74 12.81 0.47
CA ALA A 296 -25.88 13.34 1.23
C ALA A 296 -26.76 12.19 1.75
N SER A 297 -27.34 12.38 2.94
CA SER A 297 -28.35 11.50 3.53
C SER A 297 -29.70 11.63 2.82
N GLY A 298 -29.94 12.75 2.15
CA GLY A 298 -31.09 13.01 1.29
C GLY A 298 -31.00 14.38 0.60
N VAL A 299 -31.80 14.59 -0.44
CA VAL A 299 -31.74 15.79 -1.32
C VAL A 299 -31.87 17.10 -0.55
N ASN A 300 -32.71 17.13 0.50
CA ASN A 300 -32.97 18.33 1.31
C ASN A 300 -32.01 18.49 2.51
N GLU A 301 -31.05 17.57 2.72
CA GLU A 301 -30.14 17.60 3.87
C GLU A 301 -28.73 18.12 3.55
N LEU A 302 -28.48 18.55 2.31
CA LEU A 302 -27.15 18.93 1.81
C LEU A 302 -26.42 19.97 2.71
N GLU A 303 -27.09 21.05 3.11
CA GLU A 303 -26.49 22.06 4.00
C GLU A 303 -26.20 21.53 5.40
N LYS A 304 -27.09 20.68 5.93
CA LYS A 304 -26.98 20.04 7.24
C LYS A 304 -25.81 19.06 7.26
N ASP A 305 -25.68 18.24 6.23
CA ASP A 305 -24.59 17.27 6.06
C ASP A 305 -23.26 17.99 5.82
N HIS A 306 -23.23 19.02 4.96
CA HIS A 306 -22.04 19.87 4.76
C HIS A 306 -21.57 20.52 6.08
N ARG A 307 -22.49 21.09 6.87
CA ARG A 307 -22.19 21.68 8.17
C ARG A 307 -21.73 20.64 9.20
N GLY A 308 -22.38 19.48 9.24
CA GLY A 308 -22.01 18.36 10.09
C GLY A 308 -20.59 17.87 9.79
N MET A 309 -20.27 17.65 8.52
CA MET A 309 -18.94 17.27 8.04
C MET A 309 -17.89 18.34 8.33
N THR A 310 -18.20 19.62 8.11
CA THR A 310 -17.29 20.73 8.44
C THR A 310 -16.93 20.73 9.93
N ILE A 311 -17.92 20.55 10.82
CA ILE A 311 -17.70 20.45 12.27
C ILE A 311 -16.87 19.21 12.61
N LEU A 312 -17.14 18.07 11.97
CA LEU A 312 -16.42 16.81 12.21
C LEU A 312 -14.93 16.92 11.83
N LEU A 313 -14.64 17.40 10.62
CA LEU A 313 -13.27 17.58 10.11
C LEU A 313 -12.50 18.61 10.95
N SER A 314 -13.16 19.71 11.35
CA SER A 314 -12.60 20.73 12.23
C SER A 314 -12.24 20.16 13.62
N LYS A 315 -13.15 19.39 14.25
CA LYS A 315 -12.88 18.70 15.53
C LYS A 315 -11.66 17.76 15.44
N PHE A 316 -11.50 17.07 14.32
CA PHE A 316 -10.35 16.19 14.08
C PHE A 316 -9.10 16.93 13.60
N ARG A 317 -9.14 18.26 13.45
CA ARG A 317 -8.04 19.10 12.95
C ARG A 317 -7.50 18.57 11.61
N ILE A 318 -8.43 18.20 10.73
CA ILE A 318 -8.14 17.76 9.37
C ILE A 318 -8.20 18.99 8.47
N ASP A 319 -7.03 19.47 8.03
CA ASP A 319 -6.96 20.53 7.04
C ASP A 319 -7.32 19.96 5.66
N TYR A 320 -8.37 20.53 5.05
CA TYR A 320 -8.83 20.20 3.71
C TYR A 320 -8.95 21.45 2.85
N SER A 321 -8.88 21.26 1.55
CA SER A 321 -8.97 22.35 0.55
C SER A 321 -10.36 22.51 -0.05
N ASP A 322 -11.18 21.45 -0.01
CA ASP A 322 -12.53 21.41 -0.56
C ASP A 322 -13.34 20.29 0.11
N LEU A 323 -14.64 20.49 0.27
CA LEU A 323 -15.61 19.54 0.81
C LEU A 323 -16.82 19.48 -0.12
N VAL A 324 -16.97 18.36 -0.82
CA VAL A 324 -18.02 18.14 -1.82
C VAL A 324 -19.04 17.16 -1.26
N ILE A 325 -20.30 17.58 -1.22
CA ILE A 325 -21.42 16.71 -0.87
C ILE A 325 -22.11 16.25 -2.16
N ILE A 326 -22.02 14.95 -2.44
CA ILE A 326 -22.60 14.26 -3.58
C ILE A 326 -24.07 13.93 -3.28
N ASN A 327 -25.00 14.46 -4.07
CA ASN A 327 -26.44 14.26 -3.91
C ASN A 327 -27.06 13.36 -5.00
N ASP A 328 -26.29 13.04 -6.05
CA ASP A 328 -26.70 12.34 -7.27
C ASP A 328 -26.09 10.91 -7.38
N ALA A 329 -25.58 10.37 -6.27
CA ALA A 329 -24.98 9.04 -6.20
C ALA A 329 -25.97 7.89 -6.44
N ASP A 330 -27.27 8.13 -6.24
CA ASP A 330 -28.35 7.16 -6.43
C ASP A 330 -29.12 7.37 -7.75
N GLU A 331 -28.67 8.28 -8.62
CA GLU A 331 -29.20 8.42 -9.98
C GLU A 331 -28.82 7.23 -10.87
N ALA A 332 -29.62 7.01 -11.92
CA ALA A 332 -29.35 5.95 -12.89
C ALA A 332 -28.04 6.22 -13.67
N PRO A 333 -27.13 5.23 -13.80
CA PRO A 333 -25.89 5.40 -14.53
C PRO A 333 -26.13 5.51 -16.04
N LYS A 334 -25.22 6.21 -16.74
CA LYS A 334 -25.27 6.44 -18.19
C LYS A 334 -25.22 5.09 -18.93
N GLU A 335 -26.01 4.96 -20.00
CA GLU A 335 -26.06 3.72 -20.81
C GLU A 335 -24.70 3.28 -21.38
N LYS A 336 -23.77 4.22 -21.61
CA LYS A 336 -22.38 3.92 -21.97
C LYS A 336 -21.66 3.11 -20.87
N THR A 337 -21.88 3.47 -19.61
CA THR A 337 -21.27 2.85 -18.43
C THR A 337 -21.85 1.46 -18.19
N LYS A 338 -23.18 1.29 -18.32
CA LYS A 338 -23.85 -0.02 -18.30
C LYS A 338 -23.32 -0.96 -19.39
N LYS A 339 -23.23 -0.48 -20.64
CA LYS A 339 -22.67 -1.26 -21.77
C LYS A 339 -21.21 -1.68 -21.52
N TRP A 340 -20.39 -0.80 -20.93
CA TRP A 340 -19.02 -1.13 -20.55
C TRP A 340 -18.96 -2.20 -19.46
N PHE A 341 -19.77 -2.08 -18.39
CA PHE A 341 -19.82 -3.08 -17.31
C PHE A 341 -20.33 -4.44 -17.81
N ASN A 342 -21.33 -4.44 -18.69
CA ASN A 342 -21.79 -5.66 -19.35
C ASN A 342 -20.64 -6.35 -20.13
N GLY A 343 -19.72 -5.59 -20.73
CA GLY A 343 -18.51 -6.13 -21.35
C GLY A 343 -17.58 -6.88 -20.37
N ILE A 344 -17.56 -6.50 -19.08
CA ILE A 344 -16.82 -7.17 -18.01
C ILE A 344 -17.58 -8.38 -17.47
N ALA A 345 -18.91 -8.28 -17.34
CA ALA A 345 -19.75 -9.35 -16.80
C ALA A 345 -19.97 -10.50 -17.79
N GLN A 346 -20.09 -10.23 -19.10
CA GLN A 346 -20.39 -11.24 -20.13
C GLN A 346 -19.40 -12.42 -20.19
N PRO A 347 -18.06 -12.23 -20.05
CA PRO A 347 -17.14 -13.35 -19.90
C PRO A 347 -17.41 -14.25 -18.68
N LEU A 348 -17.87 -13.70 -17.56
CA LEU A 348 -18.11 -14.41 -16.31
C LEU A 348 -19.40 -15.27 -16.35
N LEU A 349 -20.36 -14.88 -17.18
CA LEU A 349 -21.61 -15.63 -17.43
C LEU A 349 -21.40 -16.90 -18.27
N LYS A 350 -20.23 -17.08 -18.91
CA LYS A 350 -19.97 -18.27 -19.72
C LYS A 350 -19.70 -19.49 -18.83
N PRO A 351 -20.29 -20.66 -19.11
CA PRO A 351 -19.96 -21.88 -18.39
C PRO A 351 -18.51 -22.29 -18.70
N GLY A 352 -17.66 -22.29 -17.67
CA GLY A 352 -16.32 -22.88 -17.72
C GLY A 352 -16.34 -24.36 -17.31
N THR A 353 -15.15 -24.93 -17.09
CA THR A 353 -14.95 -26.32 -16.64
C THR A 353 -15.68 -26.66 -15.33
N ASN A 354 -15.96 -25.66 -14.48
CA ASN A 354 -16.68 -25.79 -13.22
C ASN A 354 -18.03 -25.03 -13.23
N GLY A 355 -18.68 -24.92 -14.40
CA GLY A 355 -19.90 -24.12 -14.59
C GLY A 355 -19.62 -22.61 -14.73
N PRO A 356 -20.66 -21.76 -14.78
CA PRO A 356 -20.51 -20.32 -14.88
C PRO A 356 -19.91 -19.73 -13.59
N LEU A 357 -19.11 -18.67 -13.75
CA LEU A 357 -18.50 -17.94 -12.63
C LEU A 357 -19.53 -17.01 -11.96
N LEU A 358 -20.48 -16.51 -12.75
CA LEU A 358 -21.56 -15.60 -12.36
C LEU A 358 -22.87 -16.08 -12.99
N THR A 359 -24.00 -15.98 -12.28
CA THR A 359 -25.31 -16.31 -12.85
C THR A 359 -26.09 -15.04 -13.23
N LYS A 360 -27.12 -15.17 -14.07
CA LYS A 360 -27.93 -14.01 -14.49
C LYS A 360 -28.84 -13.54 -13.37
N GLU A 361 -29.39 -14.49 -12.63
CA GLU A 361 -30.27 -14.31 -11.48
C GLU A 361 -29.55 -13.50 -10.39
N GLU A 362 -28.24 -13.74 -10.18
CA GLU A 362 -27.42 -12.96 -9.24
C GLU A 362 -27.26 -11.49 -9.69
N LEU A 363 -27.03 -11.25 -10.98
CA LEU A 363 -26.96 -9.89 -11.54
C LEU A 363 -28.29 -9.14 -11.43
N GLU A 364 -29.42 -9.83 -11.63
CA GLU A 364 -30.77 -9.26 -11.49
C GLU A 364 -31.07 -8.91 -10.02
N VAL A 365 -30.79 -9.82 -9.09
CA VAL A 365 -30.96 -9.58 -7.63
C VAL A 365 -30.14 -8.37 -7.15
N PHE A 366 -28.92 -8.19 -7.65
CA PHE A 366 -28.05 -7.07 -7.27
C PHE A 366 -28.02 -5.93 -8.30
N GLN A 367 -29.02 -5.80 -9.17
CA GLN A 367 -29.04 -4.77 -10.20
C GLN A 367 -28.95 -3.35 -9.62
N TYR A 368 -29.78 -3.03 -8.62
CA TYR A 368 -29.77 -1.72 -7.94
C TYR A 368 -28.39 -1.37 -7.35
N LYS A 369 -27.74 -2.35 -6.71
CA LYS A 369 -26.41 -2.17 -6.11
C LYS A 369 -25.32 -2.00 -7.18
N THR A 370 -25.45 -2.73 -8.29
CA THR A 370 -24.58 -2.58 -9.47
C THR A 370 -24.72 -1.19 -10.08
N ASP A 371 -25.94 -0.74 -10.37
CA ASP A 371 -26.20 0.57 -10.97
C ASP A 371 -25.66 1.71 -10.09
N ARG A 372 -25.79 1.62 -8.75
CA ARG A 372 -25.18 2.56 -7.80
C ARG A 372 -23.65 2.64 -7.90
N TYR A 373 -22.96 1.49 -8.04
CA TYR A 373 -21.51 1.50 -8.26
C TYR A 373 -21.11 2.04 -9.63
N LEU A 374 -21.94 1.84 -10.67
CA LEU A 374 -21.73 2.44 -11.98
C LEU A 374 -21.96 3.96 -11.96
N ARG A 375 -22.94 4.46 -11.20
CA ARG A 375 -23.12 5.91 -11.01
C ARG A 375 -21.92 6.50 -10.27
N LEU A 376 -21.49 5.86 -9.19
CA LEU A 376 -20.32 6.27 -8.43
C LEU A 376 -19.02 6.26 -9.27
N ARG A 377 -18.86 5.31 -10.22
CA ARG A 377 -17.76 5.31 -11.18
C ARG A 377 -17.71 6.59 -12.03
N GLU A 378 -18.86 7.09 -12.47
CA GLU A 378 -18.94 8.31 -13.29
C GLU A 378 -18.46 9.51 -12.49
N LEU A 379 -18.96 9.67 -11.27
CA LEU A 379 -18.59 10.76 -10.36
C LEU A 379 -17.10 10.70 -9.98
N LEU A 380 -16.56 9.48 -9.76
CA LEU A 380 -15.12 9.27 -9.55
C LEU A 380 -14.28 9.72 -10.76
N LEU A 381 -14.71 9.41 -11.98
CA LEU A 381 -14.01 9.85 -13.20
C LEU A 381 -14.12 11.37 -13.40
N ASP A 382 -15.31 11.93 -13.22
CA ASP A 382 -15.60 13.35 -13.43
C ASP A 382 -14.85 14.25 -12.41
N HIS A 383 -14.61 13.78 -11.18
CA HIS A 383 -13.89 14.54 -10.14
C HIS A 383 -12.41 14.18 -9.94
N CYS A 384 -11.99 12.93 -10.17
CA CYS A 384 -10.72 12.39 -9.63
C CYS A 384 -9.76 11.81 -10.67
N SER A 385 -9.95 12.07 -11.98
CA SER A 385 -9.11 11.50 -13.04
C SER A 385 -7.62 11.89 -12.96
N ASP A 386 -7.29 13.10 -12.50
CA ASP A 386 -5.90 13.63 -12.48
C ASP A 386 -5.19 13.50 -11.11
N SER A 387 -5.87 12.97 -10.10
CA SER A 387 -5.47 13.02 -8.69
C SER A 387 -4.23 12.20 -8.38
N ASN A 388 -3.45 12.58 -7.36
CA ASN A 388 -2.24 11.84 -6.96
C ASN A 388 -2.56 10.49 -6.28
N LEU A 389 -3.68 10.46 -5.55
CA LEU A 389 -4.19 9.30 -4.82
C LEU A 389 -5.69 9.50 -4.61
N VAL A 390 -6.49 8.46 -4.85
CA VAL A 390 -7.89 8.40 -4.43
C VAL A 390 -7.99 7.42 -3.28
N VAL A 391 -8.66 7.82 -2.21
CA VAL A 391 -8.93 6.98 -1.04
C VAL A 391 -10.43 6.90 -0.84
N MET A 392 -11.01 5.71 -0.93
CA MET A 392 -12.45 5.52 -0.88
C MET A 392 -12.81 4.44 0.13
N THR A 393 -13.97 4.57 0.79
CA THR A 393 -14.47 3.49 1.64
C THR A 393 -14.72 2.22 0.82
N LEU A 394 -14.04 1.12 1.17
CA LEU A 394 -14.19 -0.20 0.56
C LEU A 394 -15.64 -0.67 0.75
N PRO A 395 -16.40 -0.91 -0.33
CA PRO A 395 -17.77 -1.36 -0.19
C PRO A 395 -17.83 -2.76 0.42
N ILE A 396 -18.61 -2.92 1.49
CA ILE A 396 -18.92 -4.22 2.07
C ILE A 396 -20.27 -4.75 1.57
N THR A 397 -20.32 -6.06 1.50
CA THR A 397 -21.43 -6.96 1.20
C THR A 397 -21.35 -8.10 2.23
N ARG A 398 -22.46 -8.69 2.70
CA ARG A 398 -22.36 -9.71 3.77
C ARG A 398 -21.87 -11.02 3.16
N LYS A 399 -21.00 -11.74 3.89
CA LYS A 399 -20.42 -13.00 3.43
C LYS A 399 -21.53 -14.01 3.09
N GLY A 400 -21.53 -14.48 1.83
CA GLY A 400 -22.54 -15.41 1.31
C GLY A 400 -23.69 -14.76 0.53
N ASP A 401 -23.84 -13.43 0.55
CA ASP A 401 -24.88 -12.74 -0.24
C ASP A 401 -24.62 -12.84 -1.77
N PHE A 402 -23.35 -12.97 -2.20
CA PHE A 402 -22.90 -12.83 -3.60
C PHE A 402 -21.64 -13.68 -3.87
N SER A 403 -21.28 -13.85 -5.14
CA SER A 403 -20.12 -14.58 -5.65
C SER A 403 -18.86 -13.69 -5.75
N ALA A 404 -17.68 -14.25 -5.50
CA ALA A 404 -16.42 -13.51 -5.60
C ALA A 404 -16.20 -12.79 -6.95
N PRO A 405 -16.59 -13.36 -8.12
CA PRO A 405 -16.57 -12.66 -9.41
C PRO A 405 -17.43 -11.39 -9.45
N LEU A 406 -18.64 -11.40 -8.89
CA LEU A 406 -19.52 -10.21 -8.89
C LEU A 406 -18.91 -9.08 -8.05
N TYR A 407 -18.39 -9.41 -6.87
CA TYR A 407 -17.73 -8.43 -6.00
C TYR A 407 -16.50 -7.81 -6.64
N MET A 408 -15.65 -8.65 -7.26
CA MET A 408 -14.47 -8.15 -7.97
C MET A 408 -14.84 -7.35 -9.21
N ALA A 409 -15.95 -7.66 -9.90
CA ALA A 409 -16.49 -6.82 -10.97
C ALA A 409 -16.94 -5.43 -10.45
N TRP A 410 -17.54 -5.33 -9.25
CA TRP A 410 -17.86 -4.03 -8.64
C TRP A 410 -16.61 -3.25 -8.23
N LEU A 411 -15.59 -3.91 -7.66
CA LEU A 411 -14.32 -3.24 -7.35
C LEU A 411 -13.59 -2.79 -8.63
N GLU A 412 -13.67 -3.58 -9.71
CA GLU A 412 -13.20 -3.19 -11.04
C GLU A 412 -13.96 -1.97 -11.56
N ALA A 413 -15.29 -1.97 -11.46
CA ALA A 413 -16.13 -0.84 -11.84
C ALA A 413 -15.72 0.45 -11.14
N LEU A 414 -15.38 0.41 -9.86
CA LEU A 414 -14.96 1.61 -9.11
C LEU A 414 -13.53 2.05 -9.42
N THR A 415 -12.62 1.14 -9.73
CA THR A 415 -11.17 1.41 -9.73
C THR A 415 -10.46 1.27 -11.08
N ALA A 416 -11.13 0.77 -12.12
CA ALA A 416 -10.56 0.65 -13.46
C ALA A 416 -10.28 2.02 -14.11
N ASN A 417 -9.09 2.17 -14.70
CA ASN A 417 -8.59 3.41 -15.33
C ASN A 417 -8.43 4.62 -14.39
N MET A 418 -8.46 4.42 -13.08
CA MET A 418 -8.19 5.48 -12.10
C MET A 418 -6.67 5.71 -11.87
N PRO A 419 -6.28 6.87 -11.32
CA PRO A 419 -4.99 7.05 -10.63
C PRO A 419 -4.81 6.04 -9.46
N PRO A 420 -3.64 6.03 -8.76
CA PRO A 420 -3.44 5.19 -7.58
C PRO A 420 -4.63 5.24 -6.63
N PHE A 421 -5.18 4.07 -6.30
CA PHE A 421 -6.47 3.97 -5.63
C PHE A 421 -6.34 3.08 -4.39
N MET A 422 -6.76 3.59 -3.23
CA MET A 422 -6.83 2.81 -1.99
C MET A 422 -8.29 2.67 -1.55
N LEU A 423 -8.78 1.44 -1.53
CA LEU A 423 -10.06 1.10 -0.89
C LEU A 423 -9.78 0.82 0.59
N VAL A 424 -10.50 1.46 1.52
CA VAL A 424 -10.26 1.36 2.98
C VAL A 424 -11.55 1.03 3.72
N ARG A 425 -11.49 0.15 4.70
CA ARG A 425 -12.57 0.00 5.68
C ARG A 425 -11.99 -0.22 7.07
N GLY A 426 -12.21 0.73 7.97
CA GLY A 426 -11.93 0.55 9.39
C GLY A 426 -12.89 -0.44 10.07
N ASN A 427 -12.49 -0.91 11.24
CA ASN A 427 -13.21 -1.90 12.05
C ASN A 427 -14.35 -1.29 12.90
N GLN A 428 -14.86 -0.11 12.51
CA GLN A 428 -15.92 0.64 13.21
C GLN A 428 -15.60 1.08 14.64
N THR A 429 -14.42 0.76 15.17
CA THR A 429 -13.88 1.40 16.37
C THR A 429 -13.35 2.77 15.96
N SER A 430 -13.76 3.85 16.65
CA SER A 430 -13.29 5.19 16.30
C SER A 430 -11.77 5.29 16.47
N VAL A 431 -11.07 5.48 15.35
CA VAL A 431 -9.63 5.79 15.34
C VAL A 431 -9.37 7.29 15.55
N LEU A 432 -10.42 8.10 15.44
CA LEU A 432 -10.42 9.53 15.66
C LEU A 432 -10.90 9.81 17.10
N ILE A 433 -10.02 9.53 18.05
CA ILE A 433 -10.29 9.66 19.49
C ILE A 433 -10.22 11.14 19.90
N PHE A 434 -11.24 11.64 20.59
CA PHE A 434 -11.20 12.96 21.20
C PHE A 434 -10.25 12.94 22.41
N TYR A 435 -9.20 13.75 22.36
CA TYR A 435 -8.53 14.20 23.58
C TYR A 435 -9.36 15.36 24.15
N SER A 436 -10.04 15.08 25.25
CA SER A 436 -10.73 16.07 26.11
C SER A 436 -9.71 16.93 26.85
#